data_AF-A0A6P9ATM2-F1
#
_entry.id   AF-A0A6P9ATM2-F1
#
_cell.length_a   1.000
_cell.length_b   1.000
_cell.length_c   1.000
_cell.angle_alpha   90.00
_cell.angle_beta   90.00
_cell.angle_gamma   90.00
#
_symmetry.space_group_name_H-M   'P 1'
#
loop_
_entity.id
_entity.type
_entity.pdbx_description
1 polymer ?
#
loop_
_entity_poly.entity_id
_entity_poly.type
_entity_poly.pdbx_seq_one_letter_code
_entity_poly.pdbx_strand_id
1 'polypeptide(L)'
;NATLIHIPFLYVFYPVIFSVLFLAALGSCADDRSPLEECFKEDDYEEFLEIARNGLKQTSNPKHVVVVGAGMAGLSAAYVLAGAGHKVTVLEASERVGGRVTTYRNDFSFPLPRIIREYIRKFGLRLNEFFQENENAWYFIKNIRKRVWEVKKDPSVLKYPVKPSEEGKSASQLYRESLKKVQISRKIYL
;
A
#
# COMPACT_ATOMS: atom_id res chain seq x y z
N ASN A 1 46.69 -16.62 -55.50
CA ASN A 1 46.58 -15.93 -54.20
C ASN A 1 45.17 -15.39 -54.04
N ALA A 2 44.34 -16.15 -53.33
CA ALA A 2 42.89 -15.98 -53.28
C ALA A 2 42.45 -14.91 -52.28
N THR A 3 41.32 -14.31 -52.64
CA THR A 3 40.67 -13.10 -52.17
C THR A 3 40.15 -13.18 -50.72
N LEU A 4 40.34 -12.12 -49.94
CA LEU A 4 39.69 -11.93 -48.64
C LEU A 4 38.17 -11.84 -48.82
N ILE A 5 37.43 -12.74 -48.17
CA ILE A 5 35.98 -12.67 -48.04
C ILE A 5 35.65 -11.81 -46.81
N HIS A 6 34.90 -10.74 -47.07
CA HIS A 6 34.29 -9.83 -46.10
C HIS A 6 33.48 -10.60 -45.02
N ILE A 7 33.84 -10.45 -43.75
CA ILE A 7 33.00 -10.83 -42.59
C ILE A 7 32.54 -9.56 -41.85
N PRO A 8 31.56 -8.76 -42.35
CA PRO A 8 31.03 -7.62 -41.60
C PRO A 8 29.74 -7.97 -40.85
N PHE A 9 29.22 -9.19 -40.96
CA PHE A 9 27.89 -9.52 -40.43
C PHE A 9 27.88 -9.98 -38.95
N LEU A 10 28.98 -10.51 -38.41
CA LEU A 10 28.99 -11.06 -37.04
C LEU A 10 29.13 -10.00 -35.94
N TYR A 11 29.74 -8.84 -36.22
CA TYR A 11 30.00 -7.81 -35.22
C TYR A 11 28.82 -6.86 -34.97
N VAL A 12 27.83 -6.81 -35.87
CA VAL A 12 26.66 -5.92 -35.74
C VAL A 12 25.51 -6.60 -34.98
N PHE A 13 25.34 -7.92 -35.12
CA PHE A 13 24.23 -8.64 -34.50
C PHE A 13 24.46 -9.02 -33.04
N TYR A 14 25.70 -9.27 -32.63
CA TYR A 14 26.03 -9.66 -31.26
C TYR A 14 25.65 -8.62 -30.19
N PRO A 15 25.93 -7.31 -30.35
CA PRO A 15 25.53 -6.31 -29.36
C PRO A 15 24.02 -6.05 -29.32
N VAL A 16 23.29 -6.28 -30.42
CA VAL A 16 21.82 -6.12 -30.48
C VAL A 16 21.12 -7.28 -29.80
N ILE A 17 21.59 -8.52 -30.00
CA ILE A 17 21.04 -9.69 -29.32
C ILE A 17 21.32 -9.63 -27.81
N PHE A 18 22.51 -9.16 -27.42
CA PHE A 18 22.87 -9.00 -26.02
C PHE A 18 22.06 -7.89 -25.32
N SER A 19 21.76 -6.78 -26.01
CA SER A 19 20.93 -5.70 -25.45
C SER A 19 19.46 -6.08 -25.33
N VAL A 20 18.91 -6.86 -26.27
CA VAL A 20 17.54 -7.40 -26.18
C VAL A 20 17.41 -8.42 -25.05
N LEU A 21 18.39 -9.31 -24.87
CA LEU A 21 18.43 -10.25 -23.75
C LEU A 21 18.58 -9.55 -22.40
N PHE A 22 19.35 -8.45 -22.33
CA PHE A 22 19.50 -7.65 -21.12
C PHE A 22 18.20 -6.90 -20.76
N LEU A 23 17.48 -6.35 -21.74
CA LEU A 23 16.14 -5.76 -21.52
C LEU A 23 15.11 -6.81 -21.08
N ALA A 24 15.15 -8.03 -21.65
CA ALA A 24 14.27 -9.12 -21.24
C ALA A 24 14.54 -9.59 -19.80
N ALA A 25 15.81 -9.56 -19.36
CA ALA A 25 16.19 -9.88 -17.98
C ALA A 25 15.76 -8.81 -16.96
N LEU A 26 15.73 -7.53 -17.36
CA LEU A 26 15.19 -6.43 -16.54
C LEU A 26 13.65 -6.40 -16.49
N GLY A 27 12.98 -7.08 -17.42
CA GLY A 27 11.52 -7.21 -17.46
C GLY A 27 10.93 -8.26 -16.53
N SER A 28 11.75 -9.06 -15.84
CA SER A 28 11.28 -10.07 -14.89
C SER A 28 11.17 -9.53 -13.46
N CYS A 29 10.60 -8.33 -13.30
CA CYS A 29 9.95 -7.99 -12.05
C CYS A 29 8.55 -8.62 -12.13
N ALA A 30 8.34 -9.75 -11.48
CA ALA A 30 7.00 -10.28 -11.27
C ALA A 30 6.13 -9.16 -10.69
N ASP A 31 5.11 -8.75 -11.44
CA ASP A 31 4.20 -7.69 -11.05
C ASP A 31 3.44 -8.16 -9.80
N ASP A 32 3.86 -7.70 -8.62
CA ASP A 32 3.24 -8.01 -7.32
C ASP A 32 1.93 -7.23 -7.09
N ARG A 33 1.47 -6.50 -8.14
CA ARG A 33 0.20 -5.79 -8.10
C ARG A 33 -0.96 -6.78 -8.09
N SER A 34 -1.88 -6.57 -7.17
CA SER A 34 -3.11 -7.36 -7.10
C SER A 34 -3.91 -7.13 -8.38
N PRO A 35 -4.37 -8.18 -9.09
CA PRO A 35 -5.24 -7.99 -10.25
C PRO A 35 -6.64 -7.43 -9.89
N LEU A 36 -6.90 -7.22 -8.60
CA LEU A 36 -8.08 -6.53 -8.08
C LEU A 36 -7.78 -5.09 -7.64
N GLU A 37 -6.54 -4.60 -7.77
CA GLU A 37 -6.13 -3.26 -7.32
C GLU A 37 -7.02 -2.16 -7.90
N GLU A 38 -7.44 -2.30 -9.16
CA GLU A 38 -8.35 -1.35 -9.81
C GLU A 38 -9.70 -1.22 -9.10
N CYS A 39 -10.22 -2.29 -8.49
CA CYS A 39 -11.49 -2.29 -7.77
C CYS A 39 -11.41 -1.59 -6.40
N PHE A 40 -10.20 -1.35 -5.92
CA PHE A 40 -9.95 -0.70 -4.63
C PHE A 40 -9.36 0.70 -4.81
N LYS A 41 -9.33 1.22 -6.06
CA LYS A 41 -9.03 2.62 -6.30
C LYS A 41 -10.22 3.47 -5.85
N GLU A 42 -9.93 4.57 -5.20
CA GLU A 42 -10.94 5.60 -4.93
C GLU A 42 -11.01 6.51 -6.18
N ASP A 43 -12.21 6.69 -6.73
CA ASP A 43 -12.43 7.39 -8.00
C ASP A 43 -11.92 8.84 -7.97
N ASP A 44 -12.14 9.53 -6.85
CA ASP A 44 -11.79 10.95 -6.68
C ASP A 44 -10.47 11.15 -5.90
N TYR A 45 -9.61 10.12 -5.81
CA TYR A 45 -8.41 10.13 -4.97
C TYR A 45 -7.46 11.30 -5.28
N GLU A 46 -7.21 11.57 -6.56
CA GLU A 46 -6.30 12.65 -6.99
C GLU A 46 -6.89 14.04 -6.70
N GLU A 47 -8.21 14.20 -6.82
CA GLU A 47 -8.88 15.45 -6.45
C GLU A 47 -8.74 15.70 -4.94
N PHE A 48 -9.02 14.69 -4.09
CA PHE A 48 -8.85 14.82 -2.65
C PHE A 48 -7.39 15.03 -2.24
N LEU A 49 -6.45 14.43 -2.96
CA LEU A 49 -5.02 14.65 -2.74
C LEU A 49 -4.64 16.11 -3.01
N GLU A 50 -5.18 16.70 -4.08
CA GLU A 50 -4.95 18.10 -4.42
C GLU A 50 -5.56 19.04 -3.38
N ILE A 51 -6.78 18.75 -2.91
CA ILE A 51 -7.41 19.48 -1.81
C ILE A 51 -6.56 19.38 -0.54
N ALA A 52 -6.01 18.21 -0.23
CA ALA A 52 -5.14 18.05 0.94
C ALA A 52 -3.84 18.87 0.83
N ARG A 53 -3.30 19.02 -0.39
CA ARG A 53 -2.09 19.82 -0.66
C ARG A 53 -2.35 21.32 -0.61
N ASN A 54 -3.35 21.78 -1.37
CA ASN A 54 -3.53 23.19 -1.70
C ASN A 54 -4.78 23.82 -1.08
N GLY A 55 -5.62 23.02 -0.43
CA GLY A 55 -6.90 23.46 0.14
C GLY A 55 -8.01 23.50 -0.90
N LEU A 56 -9.22 23.77 -0.43
CA LEU A 56 -10.37 24.03 -1.28
C LEU A 56 -10.26 25.40 -1.95
N LYS A 57 -10.94 25.57 -3.09
CA LYS A 57 -11.08 26.86 -3.77
C LYS A 57 -11.72 27.89 -2.82
N GLN A 58 -11.19 29.11 -2.82
CA GLN A 58 -11.72 30.21 -2.01
C GLN A 58 -13.18 30.52 -2.38
N THR A 59 -14.02 30.67 -1.36
CA THR A 59 -15.43 31.01 -1.54
C THR A 59 -15.62 32.52 -1.75
N SER A 60 -16.52 32.88 -2.66
CA SER A 60 -17.04 34.26 -2.78
C SER A 60 -18.30 34.49 -1.93
N ASN A 61 -18.85 33.43 -1.32
CA ASN A 61 -20.06 33.48 -0.49
C ASN A 61 -19.85 32.67 0.80
N PRO A 62 -19.21 33.28 1.82
CA PRO A 62 -18.96 32.62 3.10
C PRO A 62 -20.24 32.07 3.73
N LYS A 63 -20.16 30.84 4.25
CA LYS A 63 -21.24 30.19 5.02
C LYS A 63 -20.78 29.92 6.44
N HIS A 64 -21.73 29.78 7.34
CA HIS A 64 -21.48 29.22 8.67
C HIS A 64 -21.79 27.72 8.65
N VAL A 65 -20.77 26.90 8.86
CA VAL A 65 -20.87 25.44 8.87
C VAL A 65 -20.64 24.91 10.28
N VAL A 66 -21.53 24.04 10.76
CA VAL A 66 -21.35 23.31 12.01
C VAL A 66 -20.85 21.91 11.69
N VAL A 67 -19.75 21.51 12.33
CA VAL A 67 -19.17 20.16 12.23
C VAL A 67 -19.35 19.46 13.57
N VAL A 68 -20.01 18.31 13.57
CA VAL A 68 -20.23 17.51 14.77
C VAL A 68 -19.21 16.37 14.83
N GLY A 69 -18.36 16.39 15.85
CA GLY A 69 -17.25 15.47 16.09
C GLY A 69 -15.92 16.01 15.60
N ALA A 70 -14.93 16.07 16.48
CA ALA A 70 -13.55 16.47 16.21
C ALA A 70 -12.62 15.26 16.03
N GLY A 71 -13.09 14.20 15.37
CA GLY A 71 -12.24 13.11 14.85
C GLY A 71 -11.56 13.49 13.52
N MET A 72 -10.78 12.58 12.92
CA MET A 72 -10.07 12.85 11.66
C MET A 72 -10.97 13.39 10.54
N ALA A 73 -12.18 12.83 10.36
CA ALA A 73 -13.11 13.31 9.33
C ALA A 73 -13.57 14.75 9.60
N GLY A 74 -14.03 15.04 10.82
CA GLY A 74 -14.53 16.37 11.18
C GLY A 74 -13.45 17.44 11.23
N LEU A 75 -12.26 17.11 11.76
CA LEU A 75 -11.11 18.02 11.74
C LEU A 75 -10.65 18.33 10.31
N SER A 76 -10.57 17.33 9.43
CA SER A 76 -10.22 17.56 8.03
C SER A 76 -11.24 18.45 7.33
N ALA A 77 -12.54 18.19 7.50
CA ALA A 77 -13.59 19.01 6.92
C ALA A 77 -13.55 20.45 7.44
N ALA A 78 -13.43 20.64 8.76
CA ALA A 78 -13.33 21.96 9.37
C ALA A 78 -12.09 22.72 8.88
N TYR A 79 -10.95 22.03 8.76
CA TYR A 79 -9.69 22.61 8.29
C TYR A 79 -9.80 23.15 6.87
N VAL A 80 -10.30 22.34 5.92
CA VAL A 80 -10.40 22.76 4.52
C VAL A 80 -11.49 23.81 4.28
N LEU A 81 -12.62 23.73 5.01
CA LEU A 81 -13.70 24.73 4.91
C LEU A 81 -13.30 26.08 5.50
N ALA A 82 -12.62 26.07 6.66
CA ALA A 82 -12.08 27.30 7.25
C ALA A 82 -11.01 27.91 6.32
N GLY A 83 -10.13 27.09 5.76
CA GLY A 83 -9.13 27.52 4.78
C GLY A 83 -9.73 28.14 3.51
N ALA A 84 -10.91 27.70 3.08
CA ALA A 84 -11.65 28.27 1.94
C ALA A 84 -12.44 29.56 2.27
N GLY A 85 -12.40 30.04 3.52
CA GLY A 85 -13.06 31.28 3.94
C GLY A 85 -14.44 31.12 4.58
N HIS A 86 -14.85 29.90 4.94
CA HIS A 86 -16.09 29.68 5.70
C HIS A 86 -15.90 29.91 7.20
N LYS A 87 -16.97 30.35 7.89
CA LYS A 87 -17.02 30.32 9.35
C LYS A 87 -17.37 28.90 9.78
N VAL A 88 -16.53 28.28 10.61
CA VAL A 88 -16.75 26.89 11.06
C VAL A 88 -16.88 26.85 12.58
N THR A 89 -17.88 26.11 13.08
CA THR A 89 -18.01 25.76 14.50
C THR A 89 -17.91 24.24 14.63
N VAL A 90 -16.95 23.77 15.42
CA VAL A 90 -16.78 22.34 15.69
C VAL A 90 -17.33 22.03 17.07
N LEU A 91 -18.23 21.04 17.16
CA LEU A 91 -18.79 20.55 18.41
C LEU A 91 -18.25 19.15 18.68
N GLU A 92 -17.49 18.98 19.75
CA GLU A 92 -16.93 17.70 20.18
C GLU A 92 -17.50 17.31 21.54
N ALA A 93 -17.85 16.04 21.68
CA ALA A 93 -18.48 15.53 22.91
C ALA A 93 -17.47 15.27 24.03
N SER A 94 -16.24 14.89 23.70
CA SER A 94 -15.18 14.58 24.67
C SER A 94 -14.32 15.79 25.01
N GLU A 95 -13.49 15.68 26.07
CA GLU A 95 -12.53 16.74 26.43
C GLU A 95 -11.33 16.87 25.46
N ARG A 96 -11.28 16.07 24.39
CA ARG A 96 -10.15 16.03 23.46
C ARG A 96 -10.57 15.90 22.00
N VAL A 97 -9.68 16.32 21.12
CA VAL A 97 -9.81 16.08 19.67
C VAL A 97 -9.06 14.81 19.23
N GLY A 98 -9.38 14.32 18.04
CA GLY A 98 -8.74 13.17 17.38
C GLY A 98 -9.62 11.92 17.30
N GLY A 99 -10.63 11.79 18.16
CA GLY A 99 -11.51 10.63 18.21
C GLY A 99 -10.71 9.33 18.44
N ARG A 100 -10.84 8.37 17.52
CA ARG A 100 -10.10 7.10 17.56
C ARG A 100 -8.58 7.27 17.40
N VAL A 101 -8.12 8.39 16.84
CA VAL A 101 -6.70 8.73 16.81
C VAL A 101 -6.34 9.35 18.15
N THR A 102 -5.95 8.48 19.09
CA THR A 102 -5.54 8.86 20.44
C THR A 102 -4.19 8.25 20.77
N THR A 103 -3.38 9.01 21.49
CA THR A 103 -2.10 8.55 22.02
C THR A 103 -2.10 8.83 23.50
N TYR A 104 -2.08 7.76 24.29
CA TYR A 104 -1.79 7.90 25.70
C TYR A 104 -0.30 8.25 25.84
N ARG A 105 0.00 9.42 26.39
CA ARG A 105 1.37 9.93 26.49
C ARG A 105 2.06 9.32 27.70
N ASN A 106 2.45 8.05 27.57
CA ASN A 106 3.42 7.32 28.40
C ASN A 106 4.24 6.35 27.51
N ASP A 107 4.68 6.85 26.34
CA ASP A 107 5.46 6.18 25.27
C ASP A 107 4.70 5.07 24.52
N PHE A 108 4.29 5.31 23.27
CA PHE A 108 4.27 4.39 22.10
C PHE A 108 3.58 5.06 20.89
N SER A 109 4.01 4.72 19.66
CA SER A 109 3.54 5.30 18.39
C SER A 109 2.91 4.25 17.46
N PHE A 110 1.96 4.67 16.61
CA PHE A 110 1.19 3.80 15.69
C PHE A 110 1.40 4.19 14.19
N PRO A 111 1.17 3.26 13.23
CA PRO A 111 1.35 3.50 11.78
C PRO A 111 0.19 4.27 11.12
N LEU A 112 0.46 4.98 10.00
CA LEU A 112 -0.51 5.86 9.31
C LEU A 112 -0.49 5.76 7.75
N PRO A 113 -1.65 5.86 7.05
CA PRO A 113 -1.79 5.83 5.57
C PRO A 113 -1.36 7.11 4.80
N ARG A 114 -1.42 7.07 3.46
CA ARG A 114 -0.80 8.05 2.53
C ARG A 114 -1.41 9.46 2.48
N ILE A 115 -2.74 9.65 2.47
CA ILE A 115 -3.33 11.01 2.57
C ILE A 115 -2.90 11.70 3.87
N ILE A 116 -2.79 10.91 4.94
CA ILE A 116 -2.28 11.38 6.22
C ILE A 116 -0.81 11.81 6.09
N ARG A 117 0.00 11.24 5.18
CA ARG A 117 1.40 11.68 4.96
C ARG A 117 1.48 13.12 4.45
N GLU A 118 0.54 13.59 3.63
CA GLU A 118 0.52 14.98 3.17
C GLU A 118 0.25 15.94 4.33
N TYR A 119 -0.72 15.63 5.19
CA TYR A 119 -0.97 16.38 6.42
C TYR A 119 0.20 16.29 7.42
N ILE A 120 0.82 15.13 7.58
CA ILE A 120 2.04 14.94 8.40
C ILE A 120 3.14 15.89 7.91
N ARG A 121 3.39 15.96 6.60
CA ARG A 121 4.38 16.89 6.03
C ARG A 121 3.99 18.34 6.27
N LYS A 122 2.73 18.70 5.99
CA LYS A 122 2.19 20.06 6.18
C LYS A 122 2.32 20.53 7.64
N PHE A 123 2.17 19.63 8.60
CA PHE A 123 2.32 19.91 10.03
C PHE A 123 3.74 19.66 10.58
N GLY A 124 4.72 19.37 9.72
CA GLY A 124 6.11 19.17 10.14
C GLY A 124 6.35 17.97 11.05
N LEU A 125 5.49 16.95 10.98
CA LEU A 125 5.60 15.75 11.80
C LEU A 125 6.64 14.78 11.22
N ARG A 126 7.36 14.07 12.10
CA ARG A 126 8.34 13.05 11.72
C ARG A 126 7.71 11.67 11.60
N LEU A 127 8.15 10.89 10.63
CA LEU A 127 7.80 9.48 10.48
C LEU A 127 8.93 8.60 11.00
N ASN A 128 8.58 7.49 11.64
CA ASN A 128 9.49 6.40 11.93
C ASN A 128 9.03 5.15 11.17
N GLU A 129 9.98 4.32 10.75
CA GLU A 129 9.65 3.06 10.08
C GLU A 129 8.95 2.11 11.06
N PHE A 130 7.92 1.43 10.55
CA PHE A 130 7.20 0.40 11.28
C PHE A 130 7.43 -0.94 10.58
N PHE A 131 8.15 -1.85 11.24
CA PHE A 131 8.44 -3.18 10.71
C PHE A 131 7.20 -4.07 10.83
N GLN A 132 6.58 -4.37 9.69
CA GLN A 132 5.40 -5.24 9.61
C GLN A 132 5.68 -6.67 10.07
N GLU A 133 6.92 -7.13 9.89
CA GLU A 133 7.34 -8.48 10.26
C GLU A 133 8.76 -8.45 10.83
N ASN A 134 9.04 -9.39 11.73
CA ASN A 134 10.37 -9.62 12.27
C ASN A 134 10.66 -11.12 12.22
N GLU A 135 11.70 -11.51 11.49
CA GLU A 135 12.08 -12.92 11.31
C GLU A 135 12.41 -13.63 12.62
N ASN A 136 12.87 -12.88 13.61
CA ASN A 136 13.16 -13.36 14.95
C ASN A 136 11.92 -13.36 15.87
N ALA A 137 10.76 -12.89 15.43
CA ALA A 137 9.52 -13.05 16.19
C ALA A 137 9.09 -14.53 16.23
N TRP A 138 7.98 -14.80 16.92
CA TRP A 138 7.52 -16.16 17.20
C TRP A 138 6.12 -16.40 16.65
N TYR A 139 5.93 -17.58 16.06
CA TYR A 139 4.64 -18.25 16.02
C TYR A 139 4.51 -19.15 17.25
N PHE A 140 3.36 -19.07 17.92
CA PHE A 140 2.96 -20.02 18.94
C PHE A 140 1.53 -20.50 18.67
N ILE A 141 1.42 -21.62 17.95
CA ILE A 141 0.16 -22.13 17.41
C ILE A 141 0.05 -23.62 17.73
N LYS A 142 -1.08 -24.07 18.28
CA LYS A 142 -1.31 -25.50 18.64
C LYS A 142 -0.19 -26.09 19.51
N ASN A 143 0.30 -25.32 20.48
CA ASN A 143 1.46 -25.66 21.33
C ASN A 143 2.79 -25.87 20.57
N ILE A 144 2.87 -25.46 19.30
CA ILE A 144 4.09 -25.48 18.50
C ILE A 144 4.68 -24.07 18.50
N ARG A 145 5.90 -23.95 19.02
CA ARG A 145 6.67 -22.70 19.04
C ARG A 145 7.74 -22.72 17.96
N LYS A 146 7.70 -21.76 17.04
CA LYS A 146 8.65 -21.62 15.92
C LYS A 146 8.98 -20.16 15.64
N ARG A 147 10.20 -19.86 15.20
CA ARG A 147 10.56 -18.52 14.71
C ARG A 147 9.86 -18.24 13.39
N VAL A 148 9.63 -16.97 13.07
CA VAL A 148 9.01 -16.56 11.81
C VAL A 148 9.84 -17.05 10.61
N TRP A 149 11.17 -16.97 10.65
CA TRP A 149 12.03 -17.47 9.57
C TRP A 149 11.92 -19.00 9.37
N GLU A 150 11.74 -19.78 10.45
CA GLU A 150 11.56 -21.24 10.35
C GLU A 150 10.26 -21.57 9.60
N VAL A 151 9.17 -20.87 9.94
CA VAL A 151 7.86 -21.05 9.31
C VAL A 151 7.87 -20.56 7.85
N LYS A 152 8.60 -19.49 7.54
CA LYS A 152 8.78 -19.01 6.16
C LYS A 152 9.53 -20.02 5.30
N LYS A 153 10.56 -20.66 5.87
CA LYS A 153 11.37 -21.68 5.19
C LYS A 153 10.57 -22.98 5.00
N ASP A 154 9.80 -23.39 6.00
CA ASP A 154 8.97 -24.58 5.94
C ASP A 154 7.64 -24.34 6.70
N PRO A 155 6.53 -24.04 5.98
CA PRO A 155 5.22 -23.84 6.60
C PRO A 155 4.65 -25.10 7.27
N SER A 156 5.13 -26.30 6.89
CA SER A 156 4.62 -27.57 7.40
C SER A 156 4.90 -27.79 8.89
N VAL A 157 5.88 -27.07 9.45
CA VAL A 157 6.22 -27.11 10.88
C VAL A 157 5.02 -26.75 11.78
N LEU A 158 4.04 -26.00 11.25
CA LEU A 158 2.81 -25.65 11.98
C LEU A 158 1.72 -26.74 11.89
N LYS A 159 1.94 -27.82 11.13
CA LYS A 159 1.06 -29.02 11.04
C LYS A 159 -0.40 -28.69 10.74
N TYR A 160 -0.67 -27.79 9.79
CA TYR A 160 -2.03 -27.61 9.28
C TYR A 160 -2.38 -28.75 8.33
N PRO A 161 -3.55 -29.38 8.46
CA PRO A 161 -4.00 -30.36 7.49
C PRO A 161 -4.40 -29.61 6.21
N VAL A 162 -3.57 -29.72 5.18
CA VAL A 162 -3.78 -29.10 3.86
C VAL A 162 -3.87 -30.19 2.79
N LYS A 163 -4.41 -29.86 1.62
CA LYS A 163 -4.43 -30.80 0.49
C LYS A 163 -3.02 -31.03 -0.04
N PRO A 164 -2.73 -32.14 -0.73
CA PRO A 164 -1.44 -32.36 -1.38
C PRO A 164 -1.02 -31.22 -2.32
N SER A 165 -1.98 -30.57 -2.99
CA SER A 165 -1.75 -29.40 -3.86
C SER A 165 -1.39 -28.11 -3.11
N GLU A 166 -1.52 -28.10 -1.79
CA GLU A 166 -1.34 -26.95 -0.89
C GLU A 166 -0.10 -27.09 0.01
N GLU A 167 0.54 -28.26 0.01
CA GLU A 167 1.75 -28.54 0.79
C GLU A 167 2.92 -27.63 0.40
N GLY A 168 3.73 -27.25 1.39
CA GLY A 168 4.88 -26.35 1.21
C GLY A 168 4.53 -24.87 0.97
N LYS A 169 3.25 -24.52 0.83
CA LYS A 169 2.81 -23.13 0.61
C LYS A 169 2.59 -22.39 1.93
N SER A 170 3.06 -21.15 1.98
CA SER A 170 2.75 -20.22 3.06
C SER A 170 1.27 -19.82 3.03
N ALA A 171 0.76 -19.33 4.17
CA ALA A 171 -0.60 -18.81 4.27
C ALA A 171 -0.89 -17.70 3.23
N SER A 172 0.07 -16.80 2.98
CA SER A 172 -0.07 -15.74 1.98
C SER A 172 -0.12 -16.27 0.54
N GLN A 173 0.61 -17.34 0.22
CA GLN A 173 0.52 -17.99 -1.09
C GLN A 173 -0.84 -18.66 -1.28
N LEU A 174 -1.32 -19.40 -0.28
CA LEU A 174 -2.65 -20.01 -0.30
C LEU A 174 -3.75 -18.96 -0.48
N TYR A 175 -3.67 -17.86 0.26
CA TYR A 175 -4.60 -16.73 0.11
C TYR A 175 -4.56 -16.15 -1.31
N ARG A 176 -3.38 -15.81 -1.86
CA ARG A 176 -3.25 -15.28 -3.22
C ARG A 176 -3.77 -16.24 -4.30
N GLU A 177 -3.50 -17.54 -4.18
CA GLU A 177 -4.02 -18.53 -5.13
C GLU A 177 -5.54 -18.67 -5.06
N SER A 178 -6.12 -18.54 -3.87
CA SER A 178 -7.58 -18.57 -3.70
C SER A 178 -8.28 -17.42 -4.45
N LEU A 179 -7.64 -16.24 -4.52
CA LEU A 179 -8.17 -15.06 -5.22
C LEU A 179 -8.19 -15.20 -6.75
N LYS A 180 -7.37 -16.09 -7.34
CA LYS A 180 -7.41 -16.36 -8.78
C LYS A 180 -8.77 -16.89 -9.23
N LYS A 181 -9.48 -17.64 -8.37
CA LYS A 181 -10.83 -18.16 -8.66
C LYS A 181 -11.84 -17.02 -8.84
N VAL A 182 -11.73 -15.97 -8.02
CA VAL A 182 -12.60 -14.78 -8.10
C VAL A 182 -12.33 -14.01 -9.39
N GLN A 183 -11.07 -13.89 -9.79
CA GLN A 183 -10.68 -13.21 -11.04
C GLN A 183 -11.19 -13.95 -12.29
N ILE A 184 -11.08 -15.28 -12.30
CA ILE A 184 -11.57 -16.12 -13.41
C ILE A 184 -13.09 -16.03 -13.52
N SER A 185 -13.81 -16.12 -12.40
CA SER A 185 -15.27 -15.99 -12.40
C SER A 185 -15.72 -14.65 -12.95
N ARG A 186 -15.04 -13.55 -12.62
CA ARG A 186 -15.41 -12.22 -13.11
C ARG A 186 -15.18 -12.03 -14.62
N LYS A 187 -14.16 -12.67 -15.20
CA LYS A 187 -13.93 -12.69 -16.66
C LYS A 187 -15.00 -13.46 -17.45
N ILE A 188 -15.79 -14.31 -16.79
CA ILE A 188 -16.86 -15.08 -17.44
C ILE A 188 -18.18 -14.27 -17.48
N TYR A 189 -18.34 -13.29 -16.61
CA TYR A 189 -19.57 -12.48 -16.46
C TYR A 189 -19.44 -11.04 -16.98
N LEU A 190 -18.31 -10.67 -17.57
CA LEU A 190 -18.06 -9.42 -18.32
C LEU A 190 -17.70 -9.79 -19.76
#